data_AF-A0A7C9K584-F1
#
_entry.id   AF-A0A7C9K584-F1
#
_cell.length_a   1.000
_cell.length_b   1.000
_cell.length_c   1.000
_cell.angle_alpha   90.00
_cell.angle_beta   90.00
_cell.angle_gamma   90.00
#
_symmetry.space_group_name_H-M   'P 1'
#
loop_
_entity.id
_entity.type
_entity.pdbx_description
1 polymer ?
#
loop_
_entity_poly.entity_id
_entity_poly.type
_entity_poly.pdbx_seq_one_letter_code
_entity_poly.pdbx_strand_id
1 'polypeptide(L)'
;MTLSTPVSPSGNCPCGSGAAFTACCQPYHQGATAPTPEALMRSRYTAFALNSRDYLLATWHASTRPAQLPPDPDTQWKSLTIAAAPSAKEGQGTVHFLAYFREQNRWHVLEESSRFVFEDGCWWYVDGVPTIERLKPRRNERCLCGSGRKIKSCCGE
;
A
#
# COMPACT_ATOMS: atom_id res chain seq x y z
N MET A 1 -17.83 -18.28 6.71
CA MET A 1 -18.51 -16.98 6.54
C MET A 1 -17.44 -15.89 6.66
N THR A 2 -16.82 -15.52 5.54
CA THR A 2 -15.75 -14.51 5.50
C THR A 2 -16.36 -13.13 5.44
N LEU A 3 -16.36 -12.41 6.56
CA LEU A 3 -16.67 -10.99 6.58
C LEU A 3 -15.43 -10.22 6.12
N SER A 4 -15.26 -10.13 4.81
CA SER A 4 -14.47 -9.05 4.22
C SER A 4 -15.20 -7.75 4.54
N THR A 5 -14.64 -6.91 5.40
CA THR A 5 -15.21 -5.59 5.70
C THR A 5 -15.30 -4.81 4.38
N PRO A 6 -16.51 -4.46 3.89
CA PRO A 6 -16.62 -3.65 2.69
C PRO A 6 -16.03 -2.27 2.99
N VAL A 7 -15.02 -1.86 2.21
CA VAL A 7 -14.61 -0.47 2.17
C VAL A 7 -15.81 0.32 1.66
N SER A 8 -16.40 1.14 2.54
CA SER A 8 -17.47 2.05 2.16
C SER A 8 -16.94 3.01 1.09
N PRO A 9 -17.66 3.23 -0.02
CA PRO A 9 -17.24 4.15 -1.10
C PRO A 9 -17.10 5.62 -0.66
N SER A 10 -17.44 5.93 0.60
CA SER A 10 -17.31 7.23 1.27
C SER A 10 -16.08 7.33 2.20
N GLY A 11 -15.27 6.27 2.29
CA GLY A 11 -14.10 6.22 3.17
C GLY A 11 -12.86 6.89 2.57
N ASN A 12 -11.98 7.37 3.45
CA ASN A 12 -10.64 7.82 3.05
C ASN A 12 -9.88 6.68 2.36
N CYS A 13 -9.06 7.05 1.38
CA CYS A 13 -8.24 6.11 0.64
C CYS A 13 -7.24 5.40 1.58
N PRO A 14 -7.09 4.07 1.49
CA PRO A 14 -6.15 3.32 2.32
C PRO A 14 -4.69 3.82 2.22
N CYS A 15 -4.28 4.39 1.10
CA CYS A 15 -2.91 4.84 0.86
C CYS A 15 -2.42 6.00 1.75
N GLY A 16 -3.24 6.47 2.70
CA GLY A 16 -2.85 7.49 3.67
C GLY A 16 -2.79 8.91 3.13
N SER A 17 -3.34 9.17 1.93
CA SER A 17 -3.40 10.53 1.34
C SER A 17 -4.38 11.46 2.05
N GLY A 18 -5.33 10.91 2.84
CA GLY A 18 -6.42 11.66 3.46
C GLY A 18 -7.57 12.01 2.51
N ALA A 19 -7.42 11.83 1.21
CA ALA A 19 -8.48 12.00 0.22
C ALA A 19 -9.45 10.82 0.22
N ALA A 20 -10.69 11.03 -0.26
CA ALA A 20 -11.63 9.95 -0.50
C ALA A 20 -11.08 8.96 -1.54
N PHE A 21 -11.39 7.67 -1.40
CA PHE A 21 -10.93 6.64 -2.36
C PHE A 21 -11.28 7.00 -3.81
N THR A 22 -12.49 7.52 -4.02
CA THR A 22 -13.02 7.88 -5.36
C THR A 22 -12.23 8.99 -6.05
N ALA A 23 -11.64 9.91 -5.28
CA ALA A 23 -10.82 11.01 -5.77
C ALA A 23 -9.31 10.72 -5.67
N CYS A 24 -8.93 9.49 -5.29
CA CYS A 24 -7.53 9.13 -5.05
C CYS A 24 -7.11 7.89 -5.85
N CYS A 25 -7.23 6.68 -5.30
CA CYS A 25 -6.75 5.48 -5.96
C CYS A 25 -7.78 4.80 -6.87
N GLN A 26 -9.08 5.10 -6.72
CA GLN A 26 -10.12 4.45 -7.53
C GLN A 26 -9.92 4.63 -9.04
N PRO A 27 -9.60 5.83 -9.57
CA PRO A 27 -9.41 5.98 -11.01
C PRO A 27 -8.33 5.07 -11.58
N TYR A 28 -7.23 4.88 -10.83
CA TYR A 28 -6.15 3.98 -11.25
C TYR A 28 -6.60 2.52 -11.25
N HIS A 29 -7.36 2.11 -10.23
CA HIS A 29 -7.97 0.77 -10.16
C HIS A 29 -9.00 0.53 -11.28
N GLN A 30 -9.48 1.60 -11.92
CA GLN A 30 -10.41 1.57 -13.07
C GLN A 30 -9.71 1.77 -14.43
N GLY A 31 -8.37 1.78 -14.46
CA GLY A 31 -7.58 1.82 -15.70
C GLY A 31 -6.95 3.17 -16.04
N ALA A 32 -7.10 4.20 -15.21
CA ALA A 32 -6.31 5.42 -15.38
C ALA A 32 -4.84 5.16 -15.09
N THR A 33 -3.94 5.88 -15.77
CA THR A 33 -2.50 5.79 -15.52
C THR A 33 -2.10 6.62 -14.30
N ALA A 34 -1.27 6.05 -13.43
CA ALA A 34 -0.67 6.79 -12.34
C ALA A 34 0.35 7.80 -12.90
N PRO A 35 0.30 9.09 -12.53
CA PRO A 35 1.15 10.11 -13.13
C PRO A 35 2.60 10.06 -12.63
N THR A 36 2.85 9.43 -11.48
CA THR A 36 4.17 9.37 -10.83
C THR A 36 4.43 7.99 -10.22
N PRO A 37 5.70 7.64 -9.95
CA PRO A 37 6.04 6.43 -9.21
C PRO A 37 5.35 6.36 -7.84
N GLU A 38 5.27 7.49 -7.12
CA GLU A 38 4.59 7.56 -5.83
C GLU A 38 3.09 7.29 -5.96
N ALA A 39 2.43 7.85 -6.99
CA ALA A 39 1.01 7.59 -7.23
C ALA A 39 0.76 6.11 -7.54
N LEU A 40 1.67 5.47 -8.28
CA LEU A 40 1.60 4.04 -8.53
C LEU A 40 1.85 3.21 -7.26
N MET A 41 2.85 3.57 -6.46
CA MET A 41 3.13 2.90 -5.19
C MET A 41 1.92 2.97 -4.25
N ARG A 42 1.32 4.15 -4.10
CA ARG A 42 0.12 4.37 -3.26
C ARG A 42 -1.08 3.56 -3.75
N SER A 43 -1.31 3.49 -5.05
CA SER A 43 -2.41 2.69 -5.61
C SER A 43 -2.17 1.19 -5.50
N ARG A 44 -0.92 0.73 -5.62
CA ARG A 44 -0.52 -0.66 -5.33
C ARG A 44 -0.72 -1.01 -3.85
N TYR A 45 -0.32 -0.16 -2.92
CA TYR A 45 -0.64 -0.36 -1.49
C TYR A 45 -2.16 -0.48 -1.26
N THR A 46 -2.96 0.40 -1.88
CA THR A 46 -4.42 0.31 -1.79
C THR A 46 -4.93 -1.02 -2.34
N ALA A 47 -4.32 -1.57 -3.39
CA ALA A 47 -4.69 -2.89 -3.91
C ALA A 47 -4.36 -4.03 -2.93
N PHE A 48 -3.25 -3.96 -2.19
CA PHE A 48 -3.00 -4.89 -1.08
C PHE A 48 -4.08 -4.76 0.01
N ALA A 49 -4.41 -3.54 0.44
CA ALA A 49 -5.42 -3.29 1.46
C ALA A 49 -6.84 -3.73 1.06
N LEU A 50 -7.16 -3.69 -0.24
CA LEU A 50 -8.45 -4.11 -0.81
C LEU A 50 -8.45 -5.56 -1.32
N ASN A 51 -7.30 -6.25 -1.26
CA ASN A 51 -7.10 -7.58 -1.84
C ASN A 51 -7.33 -7.65 -3.38
N SER A 52 -7.06 -6.54 -4.09
CA SER A 52 -7.21 -6.39 -5.55
C SER A 52 -5.98 -6.92 -6.30
N ARG A 53 -5.84 -8.25 -6.41
CA ARG A 53 -4.64 -8.87 -7.00
C ARG A 53 -4.47 -8.63 -8.49
N ASP A 54 -5.55 -8.59 -9.24
CA ASP A 54 -5.49 -8.34 -10.68
C ASP A 54 -4.83 -6.99 -10.97
N TYR A 55 -5.11 -5.98 -10.15
CA TYR A 55 -4.44 -4.68 -10.23
C TYR A 55 -2.94 -4.77 -9.93
N LEU A 56 -2.55 -5.56 -8.93
CA LEU A 56 -1.14 -5.76 -8.58
C LEU A 56 -0.37 -6.42 -9.72
N LEU A 57 -0.95 -7.42 -10.38
CA LEU A 57 -0.35 -8.09 -11.53
C LEU A 57 -0.35 -7.22 -12.79
N ALA A 58 -1.41 -6.42 -12.99
CA ALA A 58 -1.56 -5.51 -14.13
C ALA A 58 -0.65 -4.27 -14.05
N THR A 59 -0.04 -3.99 -12.90
CA THR A 59 0.87 -2.85 -12.69
C THR A 59 2.31 -3.28 -12.38
N TRP A 60 2.62 -4.57 -12.56
CA TRP A 60 3.95 -5.14 -12.37
C TRP A 60 4.62 -5.32 -13.73
N HIS A 61 5.87 -4.87 -13.85
CA HIS A 61 6.67 -5.04 -15.05
C HIS A 61 6.83 -6.52 -15.39
N ALA A 62 6.70 -6.86 -16.67
CA ALA A 62 6.72 -8.25 -17.11
C ALA A 62 8.03 -9.00 -16.81
N SER A 63 9.16 -8.28 -16.69
CA SER A 63 10.47 -8.88 -16.41
C SER A 63 10.60 -9.51 -15.02
N THR A 64 9.82 -9.01 -14.05
CA THR A 64 9.91 -9.40 -12.63
C THR A 64 8.56 -9.85 -12.05
N ARG A 65 7.47 -9.74 -12.83
CA ARG A 65 6.12 -10.11 -12.39
C ARG A 65 6.03 -11.61 -12.09
N PRO A 66 5.57 -12.00 -10.88
CA PRO A 66 5.32 -13.40 -10.58
C PRO A 66 4.15 -13.94 -11.41
N ALA A 67 4.17 -15.24 -11.73
CA ALA A 67 3.09 -15.88 -12.49
C ALA A 67 1.75 -15.85 -11.74
N GLN A 68 1.78 -15.89 -10.42
CA GLN A 68 0.62 -15.84 -9.54
C GLN A 68 0.95 -15.07 -8.28
N LEU A 69 -0.05 -14.39 -7.72
CA LEU A 69 0.03 -13.75 -6.41
C LEU A 69 -0.96 -14.47 -5.47
N PRO A 70 -0.47 -15.21 -4.45
CA PRO A 70 -1.35 -15.97 -3.58
C PRO A 70 -2.19 -15.03 -2.69
N PRO A 71 -3.32 -15.53 -2.17
CA PRO A 71 -4.03 -14.85 -1.11
C PRO A 71 -3.24 -14.67 0.16
N ASP A 72 -3.39 -13.49 0.72
CA ASP A 72 -2.97 -13.18 2.08
C ASP A 72 -4.17 -12.59 2.86
N PRO A 73 -5.11 -13.45 3.29
CA PRO A 73 -6.29 -13.02 4.04
C PRO A 73 -5.98 -12.69 5.50
N ASP A 74 -4.82 -13.11 6.00
CA ASP A 74 -4.43 -12.96 7.40
C ASP A 74 -3.76 -11.60 7.66
N THR A 75 -3.19 -10.99 6.62
CA THR A 75 -2.62 -9.65 6.68
C THR A 75 -3.69 -8.56 6.56
N GLN A 76 -3.75 -7.73 7.61
CA GLN A 76 -4.56 -6.52 7.63
C GLN A 76 -3.67 -5.29 7.48
N TRP A 77 -3.56 -4.76 6.27
CA TRP A 77 -2.88 -3.48 6.00
C TRP A 77 -3.60 -2.32 6.71
N LYS A 78 -2.86 -1.53 7.49
CA LYS A 78 -3.42 -0.48 8.37
C LYS A 78 -3.03 0.92 7.97
N SER A 79 -1.81 1.15 7.50
CA SER A 79 -1.39 2.46 7.00
C SER A 79 -0.16 2.39 6.12
N LEU A 80 0.03 3.44 5.32
CA LEU A 80 1.18 3.65 4.47
C LEU A 80 1.85 4.99 4.83
N THR A 81 3.17 4.99 4.92
CA THR A 81 4.01 6.20 5.01
C THR A 81 5.01 6.21 3.88
N ILE A 82 5.04 7.26 3.06
CA ILE A 82 6.10 7.48 2.08
C ILE A 82 7.25 8.19 2.79
N ALA A 83 8.40 7.54 2.90
CA ALA A 83 9.60 8.10 3.50
C ALA A 83 10.37 8.97 2.51
N ALA A 84 10.48 8.53 1.24
CA ALA A 84 11.07 9.32 0.17
C ALA A 84 10.52 8.91 -1.20
N ALA A 85 10.28 9.90 -2.05
CA ALA A 85 9.89 9.71 -3.45
C ALA A 85 10.54 10.83 -4.31
N PRO A 86 11.84 10.70 -4.65
CA PRO A 86 12.51 11.70 -5.48
C PRO A 86 11.84 11.80 -6.85
N SER A 87 11.95 12.97 -7.48
CA SER A 87 11.51 13.15 -8.86
C SER A 87 12.16 12.12 -9.77
N ALA A 88 11.34 11.48 -10.59
CA ALA A 88 11.80 10.54 -11.59
C ALA A 88 12.80 11.18 -12.56
N LYS A 89 13.77 10.40 -13.03
CA LYS A 89 14.77 10.82 -14.02
C LYS A 89 14.89 9.76 -15.09
N GLU A 90 14.85 10.17 -16.35
CA GLU A 90 15.05 9.28 -17.50
C GLU A 90 14.11 8.06 -17.49
N GLY A 91 12.86 8.28 -17.08
CA GLY A 91 11.87 7.20 -16.97
C GLY A 91 12.12 6.22 -15.81
N GLN A 92 13.05 6.51 -14.90
CA GLN A 92 13.31 5.71 -13.70
C GLN A 92 12.78 6.44 -12.46
N GLY A 93 12.16 5.67 -11.56
CA GLY A 93 11.59 6.17 -10.31
C GLY A 93 11.91 5.26 -9.14
N THR A 94 11.98 5.83 -7.94
CA THR A 94 12.11 5.06 -6.69
C THR A 94 11.13 5.60 -5.65
N VAL A 95 10.63 4.71 -4.80
CA VAL A 95 9.78 5.08 -3.67
C VAL A 95 10.18 4.24 -2.45
N HIS A 96 10.64 4.92 -1.41
CA HIS A 96 10.91 4.33 -0.10
C HIS A 96 9.69 4.55 0.80
N PHE A 97 9.16 3.49 1.37
CA PHE A 97 7.95 3.55 2.18
C PHE A 97 7.96 2.55 3.35
N LEU A 98 7.09 2.82 4.30
CA LEU A 98 6.74 1.94 5.41
C LEU A 98 5.25 1.60 5.33
N ALA A 99 4.94 0.32 5.30
CA ALA A 99 3.57 -0.20 5.32
C ALA A 99 3.33 -0.95 6.64
N TYR A 100 2.42 -0.42 7.46
CA TYR A 100 2.08 -1.00 8.75
C TYR A 100 0.90 -1.94 8.60
N PHE A 101 1.01 -3.14 9.17
CA PHE A 101 -0.03 -4.14 9.09
C PHE A 101 -0.16 -4.93 10.38
N ARG A 102 -1.26 -5.69 10.48
CA ARG A 102 -1.46 -6.67 11.53
C ARG A 102 -1.59 -8.06 10.94
N GLU A 103 -0.93 -9.01 11.56
CA GLU A 103 -1.04 -10.44 11.26
C GLU A 103 -1.11 -11.19 12.59
N GLN A 104 -2.05 -12.12 12.73
CA GLN A 104 -2.29 -12.85 14.00
C GLN A 104 -2.34 -11.90 15.21
N ASN A 105 -3.01 -10.76 15.02
CA ASN A 105 -3.20 -9.73 16.04
C ASN A 105 -1.89 -9.05 16.53
N ARG A 106 -0.76 -9.26 15.85
CA ARG A 106 0.53 -8.60 16.13
C ARG A 106 0.77 -7.47 15.16
N TRP A 107 1.45 -6.42 15.61
CA TRP A 107 1.85 -5.31 14.74
C TRP A 107 3.14 -5.64 14.02
N HIS A 108 3.19 -5.30 12.74
CA HIS A 108 4.36 -5.41 11.90
C HIS A 108 4.50 -4.15 11.05
N VAL A 109 5.72 -3.89 10.60
CA VAL A 109 6.03 -2.90 9.57
C VAL A 109 6.83 -3.59 8.48
N LEU A 110 6.43 -3.35 7.23
CA LEU A 110 7.23 -3.64 6.06
C LEU A 110 7.88 -2.32 5.63
N GLU A 111 9.19 -2.30 5.53
CA GLU A 111 9.95 -1.19 4.96
C GLU A 111 10.57 -1.63 3.64
N GLU A 112 10.39 -0.85 2.57
CA GLU A 112 10.89 -1.20 1.25
C GLU A 112 11.25 0.05 0.46
N SER A 113 12.32 -0.05 -0.34
CA SER A 113 12.61 0.86 -1.45
C SER A 113 12.31 0.18 -2.77
N SER A 114 11.19 0.55 -3.41
CA SER A 114 10.77 -0.01 -4.69
C SER A 114 11.34 0.80 -5.87
N ARG A 115 11.59 0.10 -6.98
CA ARG A 115 11.96 0.68 -8.27
C ARG A 115 10.78 0.66 -9.23
N PHE A 116 10.69 1.71 -10.05
CA PHE A 116 9.67 1.89 -11.06
C PHE A 116 10.28 2.34 -12.37
N VAL A 117 9.68 1.92 -13.48
CA VAL A 117 10.06 2.34 -14.82
C VAL A 117 8.86 2.90 -15.58
N PHE A 118 9.07 3.92 -16.40
CA PHE A 118 8.07 4.51 -17.28
C PHE A 118 8.27 4.00 -18.71
N GLU A 119 7.32 3.20 -19.18
CA GLU A 119 7.33 2.58 -20.52
C GLU A 119 5.92 2.67 -21.12
N ASP A 120 5.84 2.93 -22.42
CA ASP A 120 4.57 2.99 -23.16
C ASP A 120 3.51 3.92 -22.52
N GLY A 121 3.96 5.04 -21.97
CA GLY A 121 3.07 6.05 -21.38
C GLY A 121 2.57 5.74 -19.96
N CYS A 122 3.09 4.71 -19.30
CA CYS A 122 2.69 4.34 -17.94
C CYS A 122 3.86 3.90 -17.06
N TRP A 123 3.68 4.03 -15.74
CA TRP A 123 4.63 3.54 -14.75
C TRP A 123 4.38 2.05 -14.45
N TRP A 124 5.45 1.31 -14.23
CA TRP A 124 5.45 -0.10 -13.85
C TRP A 124 6.26 -0.30 -12.58
N TYR A 125 5.74 -1.10 -11.64
CA TYR A 125 6.56 -1.60 -10.53
C TYR A 125 7.52 -2.66 -11.05
N VAL A 126 8.82 -2.50 -10.79
CA VAL A 126 9.84 -3.47 -11.18
C VAL A 126 10.08 -4.43 -10.02
N ASP A 127 10.68 -3.96 -8.94
CA ASP A 127 10.95 -4.76 -7.75
C ASP A 127 11.22 -3.86 -6.54
N GLY A 128 11.48 -4.50 -5.41
CA GLY A 128 11.95 -3.89 -4.19
C GLY A 128 12.43 -4.98 -3.24
N VAL A 129 13.19 -4.59 -2.22
CA VAL A 129 13.65 -5.50 -1.17
C VAL A 129 12.95 -5.13 0.13
N PRO A 130 11.93 -5.89 0.57
CA PRO A 130 11.24 -5.60 1.81
C PRO A 130 12.01 -6.16 3.01
N THR A 131 12.07 -5.37 4.07
CA THR A 131 12.36 -5.84 5.43
C THR A 131 11.08 -5.84 6.23
N ILE A 132 10.84 -6.88 7.03
CA ILE A 132 9.67 -6.99 7.89
C ILE A 132 10.10 -7.06 9.34
N GLU A 133 9.60 -6.13 10.15
CA GLU A 133 9.87 -6.06 11.58
C GLU A 133 8.59 -6.19 12.39
N ARG A 134 8.65 -6.97 13.47
CA ARG A 134 7.56 -7.07 14.45
C ARG A 134 7.65 -5.90 15.43
N LEU A 135 6.55 -5.16 15.55
CA LEU A 135 6.42 -4.04 16.47
C LEU A 135 5.66 -4.43 17.74
N LYS A 136 5.98 -3.74 18.84
CA LYS A 136 5.31 -3.87 20.14
C LYS A 136 4.90 -2.49 20.67
N PRO A 137 4.00 -1.76 19.99
CA PRO A 137 3.61 -0.42 20.38
C PRO A 137 2.93 -0.44 21.75
N ARG A 138 3.19 0.57 22.58
CA ARG A 138 2.63 0.65 23.94
C ARG A 138 1.19 1.16 23.90
N ARG A 139 0.38 0.75 24.89
CA ARG A 139 -1.06 1.08 24.99
C ARG A 139 -1.40 2.58 24.84
N ASN A 140 -0.51 3.48 25.29
CA ASN A 140 -0.72 4.92 25.28
C ASN A 140 -0.06 5.65 24.09
N GLU A 141 0.69 4.95 23.23
CA GLU A 141 1.28 5.52 22.00
C GLU A 141 0.20 5.76 20.94
N ARG A 142 0.52 6.60 19.94
CA ARG A 142 -0.38 6.81 18.79
C ARG A 142 -0.53 5.51 18.01
N CYS A 143 -1.74 5.26 17.53
CA CYS A 143 -2.05 4.07 16.77
C CYS A 143 -1.37 4.10 15.41
N LEU A 144 -0.72 2.99 15.05
CA LEU A 144 -0.01 2.84 13.78
C LEU A 144 -0.94 2.75 12.57
N CYS A 145 -2.26 2.69 12.75
CA CYS A 145 -3.22 2.76 11.65
C CYS A 145 -3.45 4.19 11.12
N GLY A 146 -2.72 5.18 11.61
CA GLY A 146 -2.85 6.57 11.16
C GLY A 146 -4.07 7.33 11.68
N SER A 147 -4.89 6.75 12.56
CA SER A 147 -6.11 7.43 13.08
C SER A 147 -5.83 8.58 14.05
N GLY A 148 -4.58 8.78 14.49
CA GLY A 148 -4.21 9.76 15.50
C GLY A 148 -4.60 9.41 16.95
N ARG A 149 -5.49 8.42 17.15
CA ARG A 149 -5.92 7.92 18.47
C ARG A 149 -4.83 7.09 19.17
N LYS A 150 -4.96 6.89 20.49
CA LYS A 150 -4.07 5.98 21.25
C LYS A 150 -4.32 4.51 20.87
N ILE A 151 -3.30 3.66 20.95
CA ILE A 151 -3.39 2.21 20.67
C ILE A 151 -4.61 1.60 21.40
N LYS A 152 -4.69 1.74 22.72
CA LYS A 152 -5.77 1.17 23.56
C LYS A 152 -7.20 1.63 23.21
N SER A 153 -7.34 2.69 22.43
CA SER A 153 -8.63 3.29 22.05
C SER A 153 -8.89 3.21 20.55
N CYS A 154 -8.11 2.38 19.84
CA CYS A 154 -8.19 2.24 18.39
C CYS A 154 -7.99 0.79 17.94
N CYS A 155 -6.74 0.34 17.83
CA CYS A 155 -6.40 -1.01 17.33
C CYS A 155 -5.62 -1.85 18.36
N GLY A 156 -5.50 -1.35 19.57
CA GLY A 156 -5.13 -2.16 20.73
C GLY A 156 -6.38 -2.86 21.23
N GLU A 157 -6.21 -4.14 21.56
CA GLU A 157 -7.18 -4.89 22.35
C GLU A 157 -7.31 -4.31 23.77
#